data_AF-A0A1X0RYC1-F1
#
_entry.id   AF-A0A1X0RYC1-F1
#
_cell.length_a   1.000
_cell.length_b   1.000
_cell.length_c   1.000
_cell.angle_alpha   90.00
_cell.angle_beta   90.00
_cell.angle_gamma   90.00
#
_symmetry.space_group_name_H-M   'P 1'
#
loop_
_entity.id
_entity.type
_entity.pdbx_description
1 polymer ?
#
loop_
_entity_poly.entity_id
_entity_poly.type
_entity_poly.pdbx_seq_one_letter_code
_entity_poly.pdbx_strand_id
1 'polypeptide(L)'
;MYYILHELLITCVEYRQILRQVSEEFSILRADARNFGLFIVSKWIENGFSMNIILKISSLRDIFVATDCSASEVVDKKTVKEKTTKFSNAEYKMRSGFEWARKVELKNREAADMQQVYSEIPVVNSVNSSELLKYLRVIGGNRKKIFDFMKGYRHRETKAYLVQNRQVADNHMCDLVLGQTSAGALYTLAHRTNSKKRKKVKNTSKKASGIVAKEVKRTVIAYGDANLTGTKAGHTSIPVKKVQRALAQRALVILVDEFRTSVACSKCHRRLENKYERQKLVCNHKKKKVRLQGEKNATLRCLDDNKRIVGRTSECPQREPNSYPPVIYQLKHCQLYLAANDRDIVWQRDINAALNIRSILMTYVVKL
;
A
#
# COMPACT_ATOMS: atom_id res chain seq x y z
N MET A 1 -46.01 -19.03 1.20
CA MET A 1 -44.79 -18.29 0.80
C MET A 1 -44.07 -17.57 1.95
N TYR A 2 -44.70 -17.37 3.12
CA TYR A 2 -44.06 -16.81 4.33
C TYR A 2 -43.28 -17.85 5.18
N TYR A 3 -43.55 -19.15 5.02
CA TYR A 3 -42.87 -20.22 5.77
C TYR A 3 -41.42 -20.48 5.30
N ILE A 4 -41.11 -20.29 4.01
CA ILE A 4 -39.77 -20.52 3.45
C ILE A 4 -38.80 -19.38 3.81
N LEU A 5 -39.30 -18.15 3.99
CA LEU A 5 -38.51 -17.00 4.44
C LEU A 5 -38.22 -17.04 5.95
N HIS A 6 -39.09 -17.66 6.75
CA HIS A 6 -38.87 -17.87 8.18
C HIS A 6 -37.82 -18.96 8.43
N GLU A 7 -37.88 -20.07 7.69
CA GLU A 7 -36.86 -21.15 7.69
C GLU A 7 -35.47 -20.66 7.24
N LEU A 8 -35.38 -19.78 6.23
CA LEU A 8 -34.12 -19.18 5.78
C LEU A 8 -33.55 -18.12 6.75
N LEU A 9 -34.39 -17.50 7.58
CA LEU A 9 -33.97 -16.57 8.65
C LEU A 9 -33.56 -17.32 9.92
N ILE A 10 -34.22 -18.43 10.25
CA ILE A 10 -33.86 -19.30 11.37
C ILE A 10 -32.50 -19.96 11.11
N THR A 11 -32.28 -20.53 9.92
CA THR A 11 -30.98 -21.13 9.54
C THR A 11 -29.84 -20.09 9.54
N CYS A 12 -30.08 -18.83 9.16
CA CYS A 12 -29.05 -17.78 9.22
C CYS A 12 -28.74 -17.29 10.65
N VAL A 13 -29.66 -17.41 11.61
CA VAL A 13 -29.44 -17.05 13.02
C VAL A 13 -28.74 -18.19 13.76
N GLU A 14 -29.13 -19.44 13.50
CA GLU A 14 -28.48 -20.63 14.06
C GLU A 14 -27.01 -20.74 13.62
N TYR A 15 -26.68 -20.49 12.34
CA TYR A 15 -25.28 -20.43 11.90
C TYR A 15 -24.48 -19.31 12.58
N ARG A 16 -25.13 -18.19 12.94
CA ARG A 16 -24.48 -17.06 13.61
C ARG A 16 -24.23 -17.32 15.09
N GLN A 17 -25.12 -18.08 15.74
CA GLN A 17 -24.97 -18.55 17.12
C GLN A 17 -23.94 -19.66 17.21
N ILE A 18 -23.95 -20.62 16.27
CA ILE A 18 -22.93 -21.66 16.14
C ILE A 18 -21.56 -21.02 15.87
N LEU A 19 -21.44 -20.05 14.95
CA LEU A 19 -20.18 -19.33 14.73
C LEU A 19 -19.75 -18.48 15.94
N ARG A 20 -20.68 -18.05 16.81
CA ARG A 20 -20.35 -17.34 18.05
C ARG A 20 -19.90 -18.29 19.16
N GLN A 21 -20.62 -19.39 19.37
CA GLN A 21 -20.22 -20.45 20.32
C GLN A 21 -18.90 -21.09 19.92
N VAL A 22 -18.71 -21.39 18.63
CA VAL A 22 -17.44 -21.87 18.07
C VAL A 22 -16.36 -20.77 18.16
N SER A 23 -16.67 -19.49 17.96
CA SER A 23 -15.68 -18.41 18.18
C SER A 23 -15.28 -18.23 19.65
N GLU A 24 -16.18 -18.53 20.58
CA GLU A 24 -15.95 -18.44 22.04
C GLU A 24 -15.18 -19.66 22.54
N GLU A 25 -15.48 -20.87 22.05
CA GLU A 25 -14.75 -22.11 22.37
C GLU A 25 -13.36 -22.19 21.71
N PHE A 26 -13.19 -21.67 20.48
CA PHE A 26 -11.93 -21.75 19.73
C PHE A 26 -10.99 -20.54 19.92
N SER A 27 -11.34 -19.59 20.81
CA SER A 27 -10.43 -18.50 21.19
C SER A 27 -9.13 -19.01 21.85
N ILE A 28 -9.07 -20.29 22.23
CA ILE A 28 -7.91 -20.93 22.86
C ILE A 28 -6.95 -21.58 21.82
N LEU A 29 -7.39 -21.87 20.58
CA LEU A 29 -6.58 -22.58 19.57
C LEU A 29 -6.63 -21.89 18.20
N ARG A 30 -5.81 -20.85 18.02
CA ARG A 30 -5.63 -20.14 16.72
C ARG A 30 -5.26 -21.05 15.54
N ALA A 31 -4.69 -22.23 15.80
CA ALA A 31 -4.30 -23.19 14.77
C ALA A 31 -5.53 -23.90 14.17
N ASP A 32 -6.51 -24.29 14.99
CA ASP A 32 -7.65 -25.09 14.55
C ASP A 32 -8.73 -24.25 13.85
N ALA A 33 -8.94 -23.02 14.30
CA ALA A 33 -9.78 -22.05 13.59
C ALA A 33 -9.23 -21.71 12.19
N ARG A 34 -7.89 -21.73 12.03
CA ARG A 34 -7.23 -21.53 10.73
C ARG A 34 -7.46 -22.74 9.82
N ASN A 35 -7.30 -23.96 10.34
CA ASN A 35 -7.51 -25.20 9.60
C ASN A 35 -8.97 -25.34 9.13
N PHE A 36 -9.94 -25.00 9.97
CA PHE A 36 -11.36 -24.97 9.60
C PHE A 36 -11.69 -23.91 8.54
N GLY A 37 -11.14 -22.70 8.70
CA GLY A 37 -11.26 -21.65 7.68
C GLY A 37 -10.66 -22.07 6.32
N LEU A 38 -9.56 -22.82 6.34
CA LEU A 38 -8.92 -23.35 5.14
C LEU A 38 -9.72 -24.49 4.48
N PHE A 39 -10.37 -25.35 5.27
CA PHE A 39 -11.31 -26.39 4.78
C PHE A 39 -12.53 -25.80 4.07
N ILE A 40 -13.08 -24.71 4.60
CA ILE A 40 -14.16 -23.98 3.93
C ILE A 40 -13.67 -23.41 2.58
N VAL A 41 -12.44 -22.89 2.54
CA VAL A 41 -11.84 -22.33 1.33
C VAL A 41 -11.53 -23.41 0.28
N SER A 42 -11.06 -24.60 0.67
CA SER A 42 -10.82 -25.71 -0.26
C SER A 42 -12.12 -26.16 -0.92
N LYS A 43 -13.19 -26.35 -0.13
CA LYS A 43 -14.54 -26.66 -0.63
C LYS A 43 -15.10 -25.57 -1.54
N TRP A 44 -14.75 -24.31 -1.33
CA TRP A 44 -15.19 -23.22 -2.23
C TRP A 44 -14.42 -23.22 -3.54
N ILE A 45 -13.12 -23.53 -3.53
CA ILE A 45 -12.32 -23.64 -4.77
C ILE A 45 -12.79 -24.83 -5.61
N GLU A 46 -13.14 -25.96 -4.99
CA GLU A 46 -13.80 -27.09 -5.65
C GLU A 46 -15.12 -26.68 -6.35
N ASN A 47 -15.85 -25.72 -5.78
CA ASN A 47 -17.10 -25.18 -6.33
C ASN A 47 -16.90 -24.05 -7.36
N GLY A 48 -15.71 -23.92 -7.95
CA GLY A 48 -15.45 -23.01 -9.06
C GLY A 48 -15.13 -21.56 -8.65
N PHE A 49 -14.71 -21.32 -7.40
CA PHE A 49 -14.18 -20.02 -7.00
C PHE A 49 -12.74 -19.87 -7.50
N SER A 50 -12.51 -18.86 -8.35
CA SER A 50 -11.19 -18.56 -8.89
C SER A 50 -10.39 -17.70 -7.91
N MET A 51 -9.25 -18.23 -7.43
CA MET A 51 -8.34 -17.50 -6.56
C MET A 51 -7.55 -16.47 -7.37
N ASN A 52 -8.11 -15.26 -7.50
CA ASN A 52 -7.65 -14.33 -8.51
C ASN A 52 -6.59 -13.35 -8.03
N ILE A 53 -6.52 -12.94 -6.75
CA ILE A 53 -5.63 -11.82 -6.39
C ILE A 53 -4.87 -12.08 -5.08
N ILE A 54 -3.55 -11.94 -5.11
CA ILE A 54 -2.69 -11.94 -3.92
C ILE A 54 -2.19 -10.55 -3.65
N LEU A 55 -2.26 -10.09 -2.41
CA LEU A 55 -1.93 -8.73 -2.01
C LEU A 55 -0.84 -8.72 -0.93
N LYS A 56 0.27 -8.06 -1.25
CA LYS A 56 1.33 -7.72 -0.31
C LYS A 56 1.34 -6.22 -0.05
N ILE A 57 1.19 -5.81 1.20
CA ILE A 57 1.28 -4.39 1.60
C ILE A 57 2.70 -4.05 2.05
N SER A 58 3.32 -3.02 1.48
CA SER A 58 4.71 -2.62 1.75
C SER A 58 4.76 -1.19 2.30
N SER A 59 5.75 -0.88 3.13
CA SER A 59 5.74 0.35 3.94
C SER A 59 6.58 1.53 3.41
N LEU A 60 7.40 1.35 2.37
CA LEU A 60 8.36 2.40 1.99
C LEU A 60 8.13 3.00 0.59
N ARG A 61 7.72 2.22 -0.41
CA ARG A 61 7.58 2.70 -1.80
C ARG A 61 6.16 2.49 -2.33
N ASP A 62 5.75 1.24 -2.36
CA ASP A 62 4.43 0.83 -2.81
C ASP A 62 3.55 0.55 -1.60
N ILE A 63 2.32 1.07 -1.59
CA ILE A 63 1.31 0.71 -0.58
C ILE A 63 1.01 -0.76 -0.70
N PHE A 64 0.75 -1.23 -1.92
CA PHE A 64 0.59 -2.65 -2.18
C PHE A 64 1.20 -3.05 -3.52
N VAL A 65 1.52 -4.33 -3.59
CA VAL A 65 1.84 -5.09 -4.78
C VAL A 65 0.89 -6.28 -4.80
N ALA A 66 0.23 -6.48 -5.93
CA ALA A 66 -0.71 -7.55 -6.16
C ALA A 66 -0.35 -8.34 -7.42
N THR A 67 -0.68 -9.63 -7.42
CA THR A 67 -0.50 -10.51 -8.57
C THR A 67 -1.58 -11.59 -8.57
N ASP A 68 -2.00 -12.00 -9.76
CA ASP A 68 -2.95 -13.08 -9.99
C ASP A 68 -2.28 -14.37 -10.49
N CYS A 69 -1.01 -14.29 -10.88
CA CYS A 69 -0.32 -15.36 -11.55
C CYS A 69 0.51 -16.26 -10.60
N SER A 70 0.85 -17.43 -11.10
CA SER A 70 1.80 -18.35 -10.46
C SER A 70 3.26 -17.86 -10.60
N ALA A 71 4.16 -18.40 -9.78
CA ALA A 71 5.58 -18.06 -9.88
C ALA A 71 6.22 -18.54 -11.20
N SER A 72 5.71 -19.62 -11.80
CA SER A 72 6.16 -20.15 -13.09
C SER A 72 5.86 -19.22 -14.26
N GLU A 73 4.76 -18.46 -14.21
CA GLU A 73 4.41 -17.46 -15.23
C GLU A 73 5.31 -16.22 -15.19
N VAL A 74 6.04 -16.02 -14.09
CA VAL A 74 6.94 -14.87 -13.91
C VAL A 74 8.36 -15.27 -14.31
N VAL A 75 8.69 -15.11 -15.58
CA VAL A 75 9.98 -15.52 -16.17
C VAL A 75 10.94 -14.37 -16.43
N ASP A 76 10.44 -13.14 -16.59
CA ASP A 76 11.29 -11.98 -16.83
C ASP A 76 10.68 -10.66 -16.30
N LYS A 77 11.43 -9.56 -16.44
CA LYS A 77 10.99 -8.23 -15.98
C LYS A 77 9.77 -7.69 -16.74
N LYS A 78 9.53 -8.16 -17.97
CA LYS A 78 8.38 -7.74 -18.79
C LYS A 78 7.12 -8.44 -18.27
N THR A 79 7.16 -9.76 -18.11
CA THR A 79 6.04 -10.53 -17.55
C THR A 79 5.70 -10.08 -16.14
N VAL A 80 6.70 -9.72 -15.33
CA VAL A 80 6.49 -9.09 -14.02
C VAL A 80 5.62 -7.83 -14.13
N LYS A 81 5.91 -6.93 -15.06
CA LYS A 81 5.16 -5.67 -15.18
C LYS A 81 3.73 -5.89 -15.67
N GLU A 82 3.51 -6.87 -16.52
CA GLU A 82 2.20 -7.20 -17.10
C GLU A 82 1.30 -7.92 -16.10
N LYS A 83 1.86 -8.83 -15.28
CA LYS A 83 1.13 -9.70 -14.34
C LYS A 83 1.09 -9.18 -12.90
N THR A 84 1.57 -7.95 -12.66
CA THR A 84 1.53 -7.33 -11.33
C THR A 84 0.84 -5.98 -11.36
N THR A 85 -0.01 -5.77 -10.37
CA THR A 85 -0.65 -4.49 -10.10
C THR A 85 -0.03 -3.90 -8.85
N LYS A 86 0.34 -2.62 -8.90
CA LYS A 86 0.93 -1.94 -7.75
C LYS A 86 0.30 -0.58 -7.57
N PHE A 87 0.27 -0.12 -6.33
CA PHE A 87 -0.18 1.22 -6.01
C PHE A 87 0.84 1.91 -5.12
N SER A 88 1.38 3.03 -5.59
CA SER A 88 2.50 3.69 -4.91
C SER A 88 2.05 4.62 -3.78
N ASN A 89 2.91 4.83 -2.79
CA ASN A 89 2.67 5.84 -1.75
C ASN A 89 2.61 7.26 -2.35
N ALA A 90 3.39 7.51 -3.40
CA ALA A 90 3.33 8.78 -4.14
C ALA A 90 1.95 8.99 -4.79
N GLU A 91 1.44 7.97 -5.47
CA GLU A 91 0.10 8.02 -6.08
C GLU A 91 -1.00 8.20 -5.03
N TYR A 92 -0.91 7.50 -3.91
CA TYR A 92 -1.84 7.70 -2.79
C TYR A 92 -1.84 9.14 -2.28
N LYS A 93 -0.66 9.75 -2.08
CA LYS A 93 -0.56 11.15 -1.66
C LYS A 93 -1.21 12.12 -2.65
N MET A 94 -1.04 11.86 -3.94
CA MET A 94 -1.68 12.64 -5.00
C MET A 94 -3.21 12.50 -4.98
N ARG A 95 -3.72 11.26 -4.95
CA ARG A 95 -5.17 10.96 -4.99
C ARG A 95 -5.90 11.34 -3.70
N SER A 96 -5.24 11.25 -2.55
CA SER A 96 -5.79 11.69 -1.26
C SER A 96 -5.73 13.21 -1.05
N GLY A 97 -5.08 13.95 -1.95
CA GLY A 97 -4.91 15.40 -1.83
C GLY A 97 -4.02 15.81 -0.66
N PHE A 98 -3.05 14.96 -0.28
CA PHE A 98 -2.19 15.17 0.89
C PHE A 98 -1.42 16.48 0.82
N GLU A 99 -0.79 16.77 -0.32
CA GLU A 99 0.02 17.98 -0.50
C GLU A 99 -0.84 19.25 -0.49
N TRP A 100 -2.00 19.21 -1.15
CA TRP A 100 -2.98 20.29 -1.10
C TRP A 100 -3.44 20.56 0.34
N ALA A 101 -3.80 19.51 1.08
CA ALA A 101 -4.25 19.64 2.46
C ALA A 101 -3.16 20.24 3.36
N ARG A 102 -1.90 19.84 3.16
CA ARG A 102 -0.75 20.42 3.89
C ARG A 102 -0.61 21.91 3.62
N LYS A 103 -0.69 22.34 2.34
CA LYS A 103 -0.58 23.76 1.95
C LYS A 103 -1.74 24.60 2.51
N VAL A 104 -2.97 24.10 2.42
CA VAL A 104 -4.16 24.80 2.94
C VAL A 104 -4.15 24.88 4.47
N GLU A 105 -3.77 23.80 5.14
CA GLU A 105 -3.65 23.78 6.60
C GLU A 105 -2.63 24.81 7.08
N LEU A 106 -1.46 24.93 6.43
CA LEU A 106 -0.45 25.93 6.79
C LEU A 106 -0.98 27.36 6.62
N LYS A 107 -1.61 27.66 5.49
CA LYS A 107 -2.25 28.97 5.24
C LYS A 107 -3.34 29.29 6.27
N ASN A 108 -4.15 28.29 6.63
CA ASN A 108 -5.19 28.47 7.65
C ASN A 108 -4.59 28.73 9.03
N ARG A 109 -3.44 28.13 9.36
CA ARG A 109 -2.74 28.38 10.62
C ARG A 109 -2.15 29.78 10.66
N GLU A 110 -1.50 30.21 9.58
CA GLU A 110 -0.97 31.58 9.45
C GLU A 110 -2.09 32.61 9.61
N ALA A 111 -3.20 32.43 8.88
CA ALA A 111 -4.34 33.35 8.93
C ALA A 111 -5.05 33.40 10.29
N ALA A 112 -4.90 32.37 11.13
CA ALA A 112 -5.51 32.28 12.46
C ALA A 112 -4.49 32.49 13.58
N ASP A 113 -3.25 32.92 13.27
CA ASP A 113 -2.16 33.08 14.23
C ASP A 113 -1.95 31.83 15.12
N MET A 114 -2.06 30.65 14.51
CA MET A 114 -1.92 29.36 15.20
C MET A 114 -0.49 28.82 15.14
N GLN A 115 0.39 29.43 14.33
CA GLN A 115 1.71 28.87 14.08
C GLN A 115 2.55 28.79 15.36
N GLN A 116 2.49 29.80 16.23
CA GLN A 116 3.15 29.78 17.53
C GLN A 116 2.68 28.60 18.40
N VAL A 117 1.36 28.41 18.52
CA VAL A 117 0.76 27.30 19.27
C VAL A 117 1.26 25.95 18.76
N TYR A 118 1.32 25.76 17.44
CA TYR A 118 1.80 24.50 16.86
C TYR A 118 3.31 24.29 17.03
N SER A 119 4.11 25.35 17.10
CA SER A 119 5.55 25.28 17.35
C SER A 119 5.89 24.91 18.80
N GLU A 120 5.01 25.25 19.75
CA GLU A 120 5.16 24.88 21.17
C GLU A 120 4.83 23.41 21.45
N ILE A 121 4.06 22.76 20.58
CA ILE A 121 3.65 21.36 20.77
C ILE A 121 4.89 20.45 20.61
N PRO A 122 5.32 19.74 21.67
CA PRO A 122 6.49 18.89 21.60
C PRO A 122 6.24 17.67 20.70
N VAL A 123 7.28 17.25 19.98
CA VAL A 123 7.26 15.98 19.24
C VAL A 123 7.37 14.84 20.25
N VAL A 124 6.26 14.12 20.48
CA VAL A 124 6.24 12.97 21.39
C VAL A 124 6.81 11.76 20.65
N ASN A 125 8.10 11.49 20.86
CA ASN A 125 8.80 10.34 20.26
C ASN A 125 8.80 9.10 21.17
N SER A 126 8.53 9.25 22.46
CA SER A 126 8.52 8.16 23.43
C SER A 126 7.40 8.31 24.46
N VAL A 127 6.96 7.20 25.06
CA VAL A 127 5.89 7.16 26.06
C VAL A 127 6.47 7.32 27.47
N ASN A 128 7.31 8.33 27.71
CA ASN A 128 7.67 8.68 29.09
C ASN A 128 6.64 9.67 29.66
N SER A 129 6.26 9.48 30.92
CA SER A 129 5.18 10.24 31.57
C SER A 129 5.48 11.74 31.63
N SER A 130 6.76 12.14 31.68
CA SER A 130 7.16 13.54 31.74
C SER A 130 6.97 14.27 30.39
N GLU A 131 7.27 13.63 29.26
CA GLU A 131 7.01 14.13 27.90
C GLU A 131 5.52 14.28 27.64
N LEU A 132 4.72 13.28 28.06
CA LEU A 132 3.27 13.36 27.98
C LEU A 132 2.72 14.53 28.80
N LEU A 133 3.20 14.75 30.02
CA LEU A 133 2.79 15.88 30.85
C LEU A 133 3.19 17.24 30.24
N LYS A 134 4.35 17.34 29.58
CA LYS A 134 4.75 18.54 28.83
C LYS A 134 3.79 18.80 27.67
N TYR A 135 3.47 17.76 26.89
CA TYR A 135 2.48 17.85 25.80
C TYR A 135 1.12 18.31 26.32
N LEU A 136 0.60 17.67 27.37
CA LEU A 136 -0.70 18.01 27.96
C LEU A 136 -0.74 19.43 28.52
N ARG A 137 0.35 19.93 29.11
CA ARG A 137 0.45 21.32 29.58
C ARG A 137 0.34 22.32 28.42
N VAL A 138 1.06 22.10 27.32
CA VAL A 138 0.99 22.97 26.13
C VAL A 138 -0.42 22.95 25.51
N ILE A 139 -1.01 21.77 25.37
CA ILE A 139 -2.38 21.63 24.84
C ILE A 139 -3.39 22.28 25.80
N GLY A 140 -3.25 22.09 27.10
CA GLY A 140 -4.12 22.66 28.13
C GLY A 140 -4.07 24.19 28.16
N GLY A 141 -2.87 24.78 28.10
CA GLY A 141 -2.67 26.22 28.05
C GLY A 141 -3.27 26.86 26.79
N ASN A 142 -3.20 26.16 25.66
CA ASN A 142 -3.72 26.63 24.38
C ASN A 142 -5.13 26.12 24.04
N ARG A 143 -5.82 25.45 24.97
CA ARG A 143 -7.05 24.67 24.68
C ARG A 143 -8.13 25.47 23.95
N LYS A 144 -8.37 26.72 24.37
CA LYS A 144 -9.44 27.57 23.83
C LYS A 144 -9.10 27.99 22.40
N LYS A 145 -7.86 28.47 22.18
CA LYS A 145 -7.36 28.87 20.86
C LYS A 145 -7.37 27.70 19.87
N ILE A 146 -6.95 26.51 20.31
CA ILE A 146 -7.03 25.26 19.51
C ILE A 146 -8.48 24.89 19.20
N PHE A 147 -9.36 24.90 20.19
CA PHE A 147 -10.77 24.54 20.01
C PHE A 147 -11.48 25.47 19.04
N ASP A 148 -11.30 26.79 19.20
CA ASP A 148 -11.90 27.80 18.33
C ASP A 148 -11.41 27.65 16.88
N PHE A 149 -10.10 27.40 16.70
CA PHE A 149 -9.52 27.08 15.38
C PHE A 149 -10.14 25.82 14.76
N MET A 150 -10.26 24.74 15.53
CA MET A 150 -10.83 23.46 15.05
C MET A 150 -12.31 23.55 14.70
N LYS A 151 -13.08 24.37 15.43
CA LYS A 151 -14.50 24.64 15.15
C LYS A 151 -14.69 25.54 13.91
N GLY A 152 -13.67 26.28 13.52
CA GLY A 152 -13.69 27.17 12.34
C GLY A 152 -14.21 26.46 11.08
N TYR A 153 -15.08 27.14 10.33
CA TYR A 153 -15.69 26.58 9.11
C TYR A 153 -14.62 26.12 8.10
N ARG A 154 -13.61 26.95 7.83
CA ARG A 154 -12.53 26.63 6.88
C ARG A 154 -11.73 25.39 7.29
N HIS A 155 -11.47 25.22 8.58
CA HIS A 155 -10.79 24.04 9.12
C HIS A 155 -11.65 22.79 8.88
N ARG A 156 -12.93 22.81 9.30
CA ARG A 156 -13.86 21.70 9.12
C ARG A 156 -14.08 21.33 7.66
N GLU A 157 -14.21 22.33 6.79
CA GLU A 157 -14.36 22.11 5.35
C GLU A 157 -13.12 21.43 4.76
N THR A 158 -11.92 21.88 5.11
CA THR A 158 -10.66 21.26 4.69
C THR A 158 -10.58 19.79 5.13
N LYS A 159 -10.94 19.49 6.39
CA LYS A 159 -10.98 18.11 6.90
C LYS A 159 -12.03 17.27 6.15
N ALA A 160 -13.20 17.82 5.86
CA ALA A 160 -14.24 17.13 5.10
C ALA A 160 -13.77 16.74 3.69
N TYR A 161 -13.09 17.65 2.98
CA TYR A 161 -12.48 17.34 1.68
C TYR A 161 -11.42 16.26 1.78
N LEU A 162 -10.56 16.31 2.80
CA LEU A 162 -9.51 15.31 3.02
C LEU A 162 -10.09 13.91 3.26
N VAL A 163 -11.15 13.81 4.08
CA VAL A 163 -11.86 12.55 4.31
C VAL A 163 -12.46 12.01 3.00
N GLN A 164 -13.10 12.88 2.20
CA GLN A 164 -13.67 12.48 0.91
C GLN A 164 -12.61 12.01 -0.08
N ASN A 165 -11.51 12.76 -0.24
CA ASN A 165 -10.41 12.38 -1.13
C ASN A 165 -9.77 11.05 -0.72
N ARG A 166 -9.56 10.84 0.58
CA ARG A 166 -9.05 9.56 1.10
C ARG A 166 -10.00 8.42 0.77
N GLN A 167 -11.30 8.60 0.96
CA GLN A 167 -12.28 7.57 0.63
C GLN A 167 -12.27 7.21 -0.87
N VAL A 168 -12.14 8.21 -1.74
CA VAL A 168 -12.02 8.00 -3.19
C VAL A 168 -10.73 7.24 -3.51
N ALA A 169 -9.60 7.61 -2.89
CA ALA A 169 -8.33 6.91 -3.07
C ALA A 169 -8.39 5.45 -2.55
N ASP A 170 -9.01 5.22 -1.40
CA ASP A 170 -9.20 3.88 -0.82
C ASP A 170 -10.09 3.00 -1.69
N ASN A 171 -11.18 3.54 -2.22
CA ASN A 171 -12.04 2.83 -3.15
C ASN A 171 -11.29 2.47 -4.43
N HIS A 172 -10.54 3.42 -5.00
CA HIS A 172 -9.74 3.18 -6.20
C HIS A 172 -8.68 2.09 -5.96
N MET A 173 -8.03 2.06 -4.79
CA MET A 173 -7.12 0.98 -4.42
C MET A 173 -7.84 -0.38 -4.42
N CYS A 174 -9.05 -0.46 -3.88
CA CYS A 174 -9.83 -1.69 -3.88
C CYS A 174 -10.25 -2.09 -5.31
N ASP A 175 -10.70 -1.14 -6.11
CA ASP A 175 -11.09 -1.36 -7.51
C ASP A 175 -9.88 -1.86 -8.32
N LEU A 176 -8.68 -1.33 -8.07
CA LEU A 176 -7.43 -1.78 -8.70
C LEU A 176 -7.10 -3.22 -8.33
N VAL A 177 -7.17 -3.56 -7.04
CA VAL A 177 -6.93 -4.93 -6.56
C VAL A 177 -7.92 -5.89 -7.19
N LEU A 178 -9.19 -5.50 -7.33
CA LEU A 178 -10.26 -6.33 -7.90
C LEU A 178 -10.28 -6.34 -9.44
N GLY A 179 -9.35 -5.67 -10.12
CA GLY A 179 -9.33 -5.56 -11.58
C GLY A 179 -10.49 -4.75 -12.18
N GLN A 180 -11.20 -3.98 -11.37
CA GLN A 180 -12.35 -3.15 -11.78
C GLN A 180 -11.94 -1.78 -12.33
N THR A 181 -10.67 -1.42 -12.20
CA THR A 181 -10.11 -0.18 -12.75
C THR A 181 -8.64 -0.36 -13.12
N SER A 182 -8.09 0.57 -13.89
CA SER A 182 -6.70 0.54 -14.36
C SER A 182 -5.79 1.49 -13.57
N ALA A 183 -4.51 1.14 -13.52
CA ALA A 183 -3.49 2.02 -12.94
C ALA A 183 -3.45 3.35 -13.70
N GLY A 184 -3.36 4.47 -12.97
CA GLY A 184 -3.35 5.80 -13.58
C GLY A 184 -4.72 6.32 -14.03
N ALA A 185 -5.83 5.61 -13.73
CA ALA A 185 -7.17 6.11 -14.03
C ALA A 185 -7.39 7.55 -13.54
N LEU A 186 -8.05 8.36 -14.36
CA LEU A 186 -8.32 9.77 -14.04
C LEU A 186 -9.03 9.90 -12.70
N TYR A 187 -8.67 10.93 -11.95
CA TYR A 187 -9.30 11.27 -10.68
C TYR A 187 -9.52 12.76 -10.58
N THR A 188 -10.52 13.14 -9.79
CA THR A 188 -10.75 14.54 -9.45
C THR A 188 -10.86 14.67 -7.94
N LEU A 189 -10.07 15.57 -7.36
CA LEU A 189 -10.11 15.84 -5.93
C LEU A 189 -11.42 16.55 -5.59
N ALA A 190 -12.04 16.17 -4.47
CA ALA A 190 -13.32 16.67 -4.00
C ALA A 190 -13.34 18.20 -3.89
N HIS A 191 -12.23 18.83 -3.49
CA HIS A 191 -12.12 20.29 -3.42
C HIS A 191 -12.15 20.99 -4.78
N ARG A 192 -11.86 20.27 -5.88
CA ARG A 192 -11.95 20.79 -7.27
C ARG A 192 -13.30 20.49 -7.92
N THR A 193 -14.21 19.84 -7.20
CA THR A 193 -15.52 19.44 -7.72
C THR A 193 -16.64 20.28 -7.13
N ASN A 194 -17.57 20.71 -7.98
CA ASN A 194 -18.74 21.45 -7.53
C ASN A 194 -19.65 20.58 -6.64
N SER A 195 -20.42 21.21 -5.76
CA SER A 195 -21.27 20.55 -4.76
C SER A 195 -22.34 19.65 -5.40
N LYS A 196 -22.88 20.03 -6.57
CA LYS A 196 -23.87 19.25 -7.33
C LYS A 196 -23.29 17.93 -7.85
N LYS A 197 -22.11 17.97 -8.48
CA LYS A 197 -21.37 16.77 -8.94
C LYS A 197 -21.01 15.88 -7.76
N ARG A 198 -20.57 16.44 -6.63
CA ARG A 198 -20.28 15.67 -5.40
C ARG A 198 -21.50 14.94 -4.85
N LYS A 199 -22.66 15.62 -4.76
CA LYS A 199 -23.92 14.97 -4.32
C LYS A 199 -24.33 13.83 -5.26
N LYS A 200 -24.20 14.03 -6.58
CA LYS A 200 -24.49 12.97 -7.58
C LYS A 200 -23.59 11.75 -7.36
N VAL A 201 -22.27 11.92 -7.29
CA VAL A 201 -21.31 10.83 -7.06
C VAL A 201 -21.58 10.10 -5.72
N LYS A 202 -21.87 10.84 -4.64
CA LYS A 202 -22.18 10.25 -3.33
C LYS A 202 -23.47 9.43 -3.37
N ASN A 203 -24.49 9.89 -4.09
CA ASN A 203 -25.75 9.16 -4.25
C ASN A 203 -25.58 7.92 -5.14
N THR A 204 -24.79 8.00 -6.21
CA THR A 204 -24.45 6.83 -7.05
C THR A 204 -23.65 5.80 -6.26
N SER A 205 -22.66 6.24 -5.47
CA SER A 205 -21.87 5.34 -4.60
C SER A 205 -22.73 4.70 -3.51
N LYS A 206 -23.68 5.43 -2.90
CA LYS A 206 -24.63 4.87 -1.93
C LYS A 206 -25.56 3.83 -2.57
N LYS A 207 -26.03 4.09 -3.80
CA LYS A 207 -26.82 3.12 -4.58
C LYS A 207 -26.00 1.89 -4.97
N ALA A 208 -24.73 2.05 -5.35
CA ALA A 208 -23.83 0.95 -5.66
C ALA A 208 -23.38 0.16 -4.42
N SER A 209 -23.31 0.80 -3.25
CA SER A 209 -23.07 0.11 -1.97
C SER A 209 -24.30 -0.63 -1.43
N GLY A 210 -25.49 -0.29 -1.95
CA GLY A 210 -26.70 -1.08 -1.76
C GLY A 210 -26.70 -2.21 -2.77
N ILE A 211 -26.21 -3.37 -2.36
CA ILE A 211 -26.29 -4.62 -3.14
C ILE A 211 -25.52 -4.50 -4.46
N VAL A 212 -24.18 -4.59 -4.39
CA VAL A 212 -23.44 -5.14 -5.52
C VAL A 212 -24.01 -6.53 -5.77
N ALA A 213 -24.49 -6.74 -6.99
CA ALA A 213 -25.22 -7.92 -7.42
C ALA A 213 -24.59 -9.24 -6.94
N LYS A 214 -25.49 -10.17 -6.66
CA LYS A 214 -25.38 -11.55 -6.15
C LYS A 214 -24.24 -12.45 -6.68
N GLU A 215 -23.39 -11.99 -7.60
CA GLU A 215 -22.38 -12.82 -8.29
C GLU A 215 -20.91 -12.44 -7.99
N VAL A 216 -20.63 -11.33 -7.28
CA VAL A 216 -19.25 -10.81 -7.15
C VAL A 216 -18.39 -11.50 -6.08
N LYS A 217 -18.96 -12.37 -5.24
CA LYS A 217 -18.19 -13.06 -4.18
C LYS A 217 -17.27 -14.18 -4.67
N ARG A 218 -17.01 -14.35 -5.97
CA ARG A 218 -16.08 -15.40 -6.48
C ARG A 218 -14.60 -15.08 -6.29
N THR A 219 -14.24 -13.86 -5.87
CA THR A 219 -12.85 -13.45 -5.69
C THR A 219 -12.35 -13.73 -4.27
N VAL A 220 -11.31 -14.58 -4.18
CA VAL A 220 -10.52 -14.80 -2.97
C VAL A 220 -9.24 -13.98 -3.02
N ILE A 221 -8.98 -13.23 -1.96
CA ILE A 221 -7.78 -12.40 -1.80
C ILE A 221 -6.88 -12.99 -0.72
N ALA A 222 -5.67 -13.39 -1.10
CA ALA A 222 -4.63 -13.76 -0.15
C ALA A 222 -3.91 -12.49 0.33
N TYR A 223 -4.08 -12.12 1.60
CA TYR A 223 -3.57 -10.88 2.17
C TYR A 223 -2.43 -11.19 3.15
N GLY A 224 -1.24 -10.62 2.91
CA GLY A 224 -0.11 -10.77 3.84
C GLY A 224 -0.39 -10.13 5.21
N ASP A 225 -0.49 -10.96 6.25
CA ASP A 225 -0.76 -10.57 7.64
C ASP A 225 0.53 -10.22 8.38
N ALA A 226 1.34 -9.35 7.80
CA ALA A 226 2.46 -8.81 8.52
C ALA A 226 1.94 -7.77 9.51
N ASN A 227 2.04 -8.09 10.81
CA ASN A 227 2.00 -7.11 11.90
C ASN A 227 3.27 -6.24 11.87
N LEU A 228 3.52 -5.58 10.72
CA LEU A 228 4.47 -4.50 10.66
C LEU A 228 3.90 -3.42 11.59
N THR A 229 4.60 -3.19 12.70
CA THR A 229 4.49 -1.91 13.41
C THR A 229 4.52 -0.84 12.32
N GLY A 230 3.57 0.10 12.39
CA GLY A 230 3.30 1.04 11.30
C GLY A 230 4.56 1.70 10.75
N THR A 231 4.44 2.35 9.59
CA THR A 231 5.52 3.06 8.89
C THR A 231 6.73 3.40 9.75
N LYS A 232 7.91 2.94 9.31
CA LYS A 232 9.20 3.34 9.91
C LYS A 232 9.18 4.84 10.19
N ALA A 233 9.80 5.26 11.30
CA ALA A 233 9.91 6.67 11.68
C ALA A 233 10.31 7.52 10.46
N GLY A 234 9.61 8.64 10.23
CA GLY A 234 9.80 9.52 9.06
C GLY A 234 9.02 9.15 7.80
N HIS A 235 8.33 7.99 7.75
CA HIS A 235 7.50 7.60 6.61
C HIS A 235 6.01 7.85 6.84
N THR A 236 5.27 8.19 5.78
CA THR A 236 3.84 8.51 5.84
C THR A 236 3.02 7.26 6.11
N SER A 237 2.19 7.29 7.16
CA SER A 237 1.31 6.19 7.53
C SER A 237 0.44 5.69 6.39
N ILE A 238 0.37 4.37 6.27
CA ILE A 238 -0.30 3.67 5.18
C ILE A 238 -1.62 3.11 5.69
N PRO A 239 -2.70 3.18 4.91
CA PRO A 239 -4.03 2.73 5.33
C PRO A 239 -4.19 1.19 5.31
N VAL A 240 -3.21 0.42 5.82
CA VAL A 240 -3.17 -1.06 5.76
C VAL A 240 -4.49 -1.69 6.22
N LYS A 241 -4.86 -1.46 7.48
CA LYS A 241 -6.10 -1.98 8.09
C LYS A 241 -7.36 -1.46 7.41
N LYS A 242 -7.33 -0.23 6.86
CA LYS A 242 -8.49 0.37 6.21
C LYS A 242 -8.73 -0.25 4.83
N VAL A 243 -7.66 -0.47 4.06
CA VAL A 243 -7.69 -1.19 2.77
C VAL A 243 -8.15 -2.62 2.99
N GLN A 244 -7.61 -3.32 3.99
CA GLN A 244 -8.05 -4.67 4.33
C GLN A 244 -9.56 -4.74 4.63
N ARG A 245 -10.07 -3.83 5.48
CA ARG A 245 -11.51 -3.75 5.80
C ARG A 245 -12.36 -3.44 4.57
N ALA A 246 -11.90 -2.53 3.71
CA ALA A 246 -12.62 -2.17 2.48
C ALA A 246 -12.65 -3.32 1.46
N LEU A 247 -11.56 -4.10 1.36
CA LEU A 247 -11.51 -5.31 0.54
C LEU A 247 -12.43 -6.41 1.10
N ALA A 248 -12.44 -6.62 2.41
CA ALA A 248 -13.29 -7.63 3.06
C ALA A 248 -14.80 -7.35 2.92
N GLN A 249 -15.18 -6.10 2.63
CA GLN A 249 -16.56 -5.75 2.28
C GLN A 249 -16.94 -6.16 0.85
N ARG A 250 -15.97 -6.46 -0.03
CA ARG A 250 -16.16 -6.66 -1.47
C ARG A 250 -15.74 -8.05 -1.95
N ALA A 251 -14.85 -8.73 -1.23
CA ALA A 251 -14.28 -10.03 -1.56
C ALA A 251 -13.97 -10.82 -0.29
N LEU A 252 -13.74 -12.13 -0.44
CA LEU A 252 -13.21 -12.95 0.65
C LEU A 252 -11.74 -12.60 0.85
N VAL A 253 -11.35 -12.16 2.03
CA VAL A 253 -9.96 -11.83 2.36
C VAL A 253 -9.43 -12.86 3.36
N ILE A 254 -8.43 -13.63 2.95
CA ILE A 254 -7.75 -14.61 3.78
C ILE A 254 -6.43 -14.02 4.23
N LEU A 255 -6.20 -14.01 5.55
CA LEU A 255 -4.94 -13.59 6.13
C LEU A 255 -3.90 -14.72 6.05
N VAL A 256 -2.77 -14.43 5.42
CA VAL A 256 -1.67 -15.38 5.22
C VAL A 256 -0.45 -14.88 5.96
N ASP A 257 0.20 -15.79 6.68
CA ASP A 257 1.43 -15.45 7.40
C ASP A 257 2.52 -15.06 6.39
N GLU A 258 3.13 -13.91 6.64
CA GLU A 258 4.14 -13.33 5.77
C GLU A 258 5.57 -13.67 6.21
N PHE A 259 5.75 -14.43 7.29
CA PHE A 259 7.06 -14.75 7.83
C PHE A 259 8.01 -15.28 6.74
N ARG A 260 9.13 -14.57 6.54
CA ARG A 260 10.18 -14.88 5.56
C ARG A 260 9.77 -14.96 4.08
N THR A 261 8.52 -14.65 3.72
CA THR A 261 8.06 -14.67 2.30
C THR A 261 8.85 -13.73 1.39
N SER A 262 9.43 -12.65 1.95
CA SER A 262 10.27 -11.70 1.20
C SER A 262 11.74 -12.13 1.04
N VAL A 263 12.17 -13.17 1.76
CA VAL A 263 13.56 -13.64 1.76
C VAL A 263 13.73 -15.05 1.22
N ALA A 264 12.68 -15.85 1.13
CA ALA A 264 12.68 -17.14 0.44
C ALA A 264 12.34 -16.94 -1.06
N CYS A 265 13.01 -17.65 -1.96
CA CYS A 265 12.72 -17.60 -3.39
C CYS A 265 11.34 -18.20 -3.67
N SER A 266 10.49 -17.50 -4.41
CA SER A 266 9.15 -17.98 -4.78
C SER A 266 9.11 -19.20 -5.70
N LYS A 267 10.25 -19.60 -6.27
CA LYS A 267 10.36 -20.77 -7.15
C LYS A 267 10.95 -22.00 -6.47
N CYS A 268 12.02 -21.83 -5.69
CA CYS A 268 12.75 -22.95 -5.08
C CYS A 268 12.72 -22.95 -3.55
N HIS A 269 12.07 -21.96 -2.93
CA HIS A 269 11.91 -21.77 -1.49
C HIS A 269 13.22 -21.65 -0.67
N ARG A 270 14.39 -21.71 -1.32
CA ARG A 270 15.68 -21.41 -0.70
C ARG A 270 15.83 -19.93 -0.39
N ARG A 271 16.69 -19.61 0.57
CA ARG A 271 16.98 -18.23 0.95
C ARG A 271 17.62 -17.47 -0.22
N LEU A 272 17.11 -16.27 -0.48
CA LEU A 272 17.65 -15.36 -1.47
C LEU A 272 18.90 -14.66 -0.93
N GLU A 273 19.84 -14.43 -1.83
CA GLU A 273 21.08 -13.71 -1.55
C GLU A 273 21.01 -12.27 -2.00
N ASN A 274 21.74 -11.42 -1.28
CA ASN A 274 21.84 -10.01 -1.63
C ASN A 274 22.71 -9.88 -2.89
N LYS A 275 22.14 -9.28 -3.93
CA LYS A 275 22.89 -8.80 -5.08
C LYS A 275 23.35 -7.39 -4.76
N TYR A 276 24.64 -7.23 -4.52
CA TYR A 276 25.25 -5.92 -4.48
C TYR A 276 25.32 -5.40 -5.92
N GLU A 277 24.56 -4.35 -6.24
CA GLU A 277 24.85 -3.59 -7.47
C GLU A 277 26.29 -3.08 -7.36
N ARG A 278 27.08 -3.21 -8.44
CA ARG A 278 28.38 -2.53 -8.52
C ARG A 278 28.15 -1.07 -8.13
N GLN A 279 28.90 -0.57 -7.15
CA GLN A 279 28.73 0.79 -6.64
C GLN A 279 28.69 1.77 -7.82
N LYS A 280 27.61 2.54 -7.93
CA LYS A 280 27.51 3.57 -8.96
C LYS A 280 28.59 4.59 -8.67
N LEU A 281 29.58 4.68 -9.57
CA LEU A 281 30.58 5.73 -9.50
C LEU A 281 29.90 7.08 -9.77
N VAL A 282 30.04 8.04 -8.87
CA VAL A 282 29.47 9.39 -8.97
C VAL A 282 30.59 10.41 -8.81
N CYS A 283 30.49 11.53 -9.53
CA CYS A 283 31.35 12.69 -9.31
C CYS A 283 30.56 13.82 -8.64
N ASN A 284 31.26 14.68 -7.90
CA ASN A 284 30.67 15.81 -7.16
C ASN A 284 30.48 17.09 -7.98
N HIS A 285 30.89 17.08 -9.25
CA HIS A 285 30.67 18.21 -10.17
C HIS A 285 29.20 18.63 -10.27
N LYS A 286 28.99 19.94 -10.49
CA LYS A 286 27.71 20.46 -10.94
C LYS A 286 27.36 19.85 -12.29
N LYS A 287 26.10 19.50 -12.50
CA LYS A 287 25.64 18.77 -13.70
C LYS A 287 24.56 19.55 -14.42
N LYS A 288 24.62 19.55 -15.75
CA LYS A 288 23.57 20.12 -16.61
C LYS A 288 23.22 19.13 -17.71
N LYS A 289 21.92 18.98 -17.98
CA LYS A 289 21.44 18.18 -19.10
C LYS A 289 21.43 19.07 -20.34
N VAL A 290 22.29 18.75 -21.31
CA VAL A 290 22.47 19.57 -22.52
C VAL A 290 22.57 18.64 -23.73
N ARG A 291 22.00 19.07 -24.86
CA ARG A 291 22.20 18.44 -26.16
C ARG A 291 23.24 19.27 -26.92
N LEU A 292 24.38 18.66 -27.25
CA LEU A 292 25.37 19.31 -28.11
C LEU A 292 25.05 19.05 -29.58
N GLN A 293 25.55 19.91 -30.45
CA GLN A 293 25.41 19.78 -31.90
C GLN A 293 26.05 18.46 -32.35
N GLY A 294 25.30 17.65 -33.12
CA GLY A 294 25.70 16.29 -33.51
C GLY A 294 25.20 15.16 -32.61
N GLU A 295 24.65 15.44 -31.42
CA GLU A 295 24.06 14.40 -30.57
C GLU A 295 22.55 14.24 -30.81
N LYS A 296 22.09 12.98 -30.89
CA LYS A 296 20.65 12.66 -31.01
C LYS A 296 19.86 13.00 -29.73
N ASN A 297 20.48 12.84 -28.55
CA ASN A 297 19.82 12.96 -27.26
C ASN A 297 20.55 13.93 -26.33
N ALA A 298 19.81 14.61 -25.45
CA ALA A 298 20.39 15.42 -24.39
C ALA A 298 21.04 14.53 -23.31
N THR A 299 22.32 14.73 -23.05
CA THR A 299 23.12 13.95 -22.10
C THR A 299 23.44 14.78 -20.85
N LEU A 300 23.65 14.10 -19.72
CA LEU A 300 24.05 14.76 -18.47
C LEU A 300 25.56 15.03 -18.52
N ARG A 301 25.97 16.28 -18.31
CA ARG A 301 27.36 16.72 -18.43
C ARG A 301 27.84 17.43 -17.18
N CYS A 302 29.11 17.23 -16.84
CA CYS A 302 29.77 17.90 -15.73
C CYS A 302 30.15 19.33 -16.12
N LEU A 303 30.03 20.23 -15.15
CA LEU A 303 30.44 21.61 -15.25
C LEU A 303 31.68 21.86 -14.37
N ASP A 304 32.54 22.77 -14.81
CA ASP A 304 33.58 23.35 -13.98
C ASP A 304 33.02 24.44 -13.05
N ASP A 305 33.89 25.04 -12.24
CA ASP A 305 33.51 26.12 -11.32
C ASP A 305 32.98 27.37 -12.05
N ASN A 306 33.44 27.57 -13.29
CA ASN A 306 32.99 28.63 -14.19
C ASN A 306 31.70 28.30 -14.95
N LYS A 307 31.02 27.19 -14.61
CA LYS A 307 29.79 26.69 -15.24
C LYS A 307 29.95 26.30 -16.71
N ARG A 308 31.17 26.10 -17.21
CA ARG A 308 31.45 25.60 -18.56
C ARG A 308 31.36 24.08 -18.59
N ILE A 309 30.98 23.53 -19.74
CA ILE A 309 30.82 22.08 -19.92
C ILE A 309 32.20 21.44 -20.05
N VAL A 310 32.55 20.55 -19.12
CA VAL A 310 33.84 19.83 -19.12
C VAL A 310 33.76 18.52 -19.91
N GLY A 311 32.62 17.82 -19.81
CA GLY A 311 32.46 16.52 -20.46
C GLY A 311 31.23 15.76 -20.00
N ARG A 312 31.06 14.53 -20.49
CA ARG A 312 29.94 13.66 -20.08
C ARG A 312 30.14 13.21 -18.64
N THR A 313 29.06 13.22 -17.86
CA THR A 313 29.12 12.75 -16.47
C THR A 313 29.51 11.29 -16.34
N SER A 314 29.21 10.46 -17.35
CA SER A 314 29.61 9.04 -17.40
C SER A 314 31.10 8.83 -17.59
N GLU A 315 31.82 9.78 -18.17
CA GLU A 315 33.24 9.68 -18.53
C GLU A 315 34.12 10.52 -17.60
N CYS A 316 33.54 11.08 -16.53
CA CYS A 316 34.27 11.94 -15.62
C CYS A 316 35.34 11.11 -14.85
N PRO A 317 36.61 11.56 -14.81
CA PRO A 317 37.69 10.83 -14.17
C PRO A 317 37.59 10.84 -12.64
N GLN A 318 36.96 11.86 -12.05
CA GLN A 318 36.73 11.99 -10.61
C GLN A 318 35.45 11.26 -10.14
N ARG A 319 35.05 10.20 -10.85
CA ARG A 319 33.90 9.39 -10.42
C ARG A 319 34.38 8.39 -9.37
N GLU A 320 33.96 8.62 -8.13
CA GLU A 320 34.26 7.75 -7.01
C GLU A 320 33.04 6.90 -6.63
N PRO A 321 33.23 5.77 -5.94
CA PRO A 321 32.12 5.01 -5.43
C PRO A 321 31.24 5.89 -4.53
N ASN A 322 29.94 5.95 -4.84
CA ASN A 322 29.01 6.72 -4.04
C ASN A 322 29.04 6.23 -2.57
N SER A 323 29.36 7.14 -1.64
CA SER A 323 29.41 6.85 -0.19
C SER A 323 28.04 6.56 0.43
N TYR A 324 26.96 6.82 -0.31
CA TYR A 324 25.62 6.43 0.15
C TYR A 324 25.48 4.91 0.22
N PRO A 325 25.00 4.36 1.35
CA PRO A 325 24.69 2.94 1.44
C PRO A 325 23.73 2.56 0.31
N PRO A 326 23.82 1.32 -0.21
CA PRO A 326 23.01 0.90 -1.33
C PRO A 326 21.53 1.13 -1.01
N VAL A 327 20.76 1.32 -2.08
CA VAL A 327 19.29 1.44 -2.09
C VAL A 327 18.71 0.65 -0.91
N ILE A 328 17.86 1.29 -0.10
CA ILE A 328 17.18 0.73 1.11
C ILE A 328 16.62 -0.70 0.90
N TYR A 329 16.45 -1.11 -0.36
CA TYR A 329 16.23 -2.48 -0.79
C TYR A 329 17.39 -2.97 -1.67
N GLN A 330 18.28 -3.76 -1.08
CA GLN A 330 19.23 -4.55 -1.86
C GLN A 330 18.42 -5.50 -2.76
N LEU A 331 18.78 -5.50 -4.04
CA LEU A 331 18.23 -6.44 -5.00
C LEU A 331 18.60 -7.85 -4.56
N LYS A 332 17.68 -8.80 -4.70
CA LYS A 332 17.90 -10.17 -4.27
C LYS A 332 17.89 -11.13 -5.46
N HIS A 333 18.74 -12.13 -5.41
CA HIS A 333 18.86 -13.14 -6.46
C HIS A 333 18.82 -14.55 -5.88
N CYS A 334 18.52 -15.51 -6.75
CA CYS A 334 18.52 -16.94 -6.44
C CYS A 334 19.61 -17.62 -7.27
N GLN A 335 20.63 -18.18 -6.62
CA GLN A 335 21.77 -18.82 -7.30
C GLN A 335 21.36 -19.94 -8.26
N LEU A 336 20.45 -20.82 -7.83
CA LEU A 336 19.98 -21.94 -8.66
C LEU A 336 19.24 -21.49 -9.93
N TYR A 337 18.50 -20.39 -9.84
CA TYR A 337 17.71 -19.93 -10.98
C TYR A 337 18.54 -19.11 -11.98
N LEU A 338 19.63 -18.47 -11.51
CA LEU A 338 20.64 -17.85 -12.37
C LEU A 338 21.36 -18.88 -13.23
N ALA A 339 21.73 -20.03 -12.64
CA ALA A 339 22.45 -21.09 -13.33
C ALA A 339 21.66 -21.75 -14.47
N ALA A 340 20.32 -21.70 -14.42
CA ALA A 340 19.45 -22.42 -15.35
C ALA A 340 18.95 -21.59 -16.55
N ASN A 341 19.03 -20.25 -16.52
CA ASN A 341 18.30 -19.44 -17.49
C ASN A 341 19.05 -18.24 -18.10
N ASP A 342 20.28 -17.94 -17.67
CA ASP A 342 21.08 -16.78 -18.14
C ASP A 342 20.36 -15.40 -18.06
N ARG A 343 19.14 -15.40 -17.54
CA ARG A 343 18.26 -14.25 -17.34
C ARG A 343 18.36 -13.90 -15.88
N ASP A 344 18.92 -12.73 -15.67
CA ASP A 344 19.15 -12.08 -14.39
C ASP A 344 17.80 -11.73 -13.71
N ILE A 345 17.05 -12.75 -13.24
CA ILE A 345 15.80 -12.55 -12.49
C ILE A 345 16.19 -12.03 -11.11
N VAL A 346 16.36 -10.72 -11.06
CA VAL A 346 16.43 -9.97 -9.84
C VAL A 346 15.02 -9.87 -9.28
N TRP A 347 14.79 -10.49 -8.13
CA TRP A 347 13.50 -10.45 -7.46
C TRP A 347 13.27 -9.08 -6.86
N GLN A 348 12.21 -8.41 -7.30
CA GLN A 348 11.62 -7.35 -6.49
C GLN A 348 11.03 -8.00 -5.25
N ARG A 349 11.56 -7.64 -4.08
CA ARG A 349 11.20 -8.19 -2.76
C ARG A 349 9.69 -8.34 -2.56
N ASP A 350 8.93 -7.31 -2.91
CA ASP A 350 7.48 -7.25 -2.65
C ASP A 350 6.69 -8.17 -3.61
N ILE A 351 7.18 -8.37 -4.84
CA ILE A 351 6.59 -9.30 -5.82
C ILE A 351 6.88 -10.75 -5.41
N ASN A 352 8.12 -11.04 -5.02
CA ASN A 352 8.50 -12.35 -4.50
C ASN A 352 7.71 -12.72 -3.24
N ALA A 353 7.48 -11.76 -2.34
CA ALA A 353 6.63 -11.95 -1.17
C ALA A 353 5.17 -12.29 -1.57
N ALA A 354 4.58 -11.56 -2.53
CA ALA A 354 3.24 -11.86 -3.02
C ALA A 354 3.15 -13.28 -3.62
N LEU A 355 4.12 -13.70 -4.42
CA LEU A 355 4.15 -15.05 -4.98
C LEU A 355 4.29 -16.15 -3.90
N ASN A 356 5.08 -15.90 -2.86
CA ASN A 356 5.19 -16.82 -1.72
C ASN A 356 3.89 -16.88 -0.90
N ILE A 357 3.23 -15.76 -0.66
CA ILE A 357 1.90 -15.72 0.00
C ILE A 357 0.91 -16.60 -0.78
N ARG A 358 0.91 -16.50 -2.11
CA ARG A 358 0.11 -17.37 -2.98
C ARG A 358 0.43 -18.84 -2.76
N SER A 359 1.71 -19.20 -2.81
CA SER A 359 2.17 -20.58 -2.66
C SER A 359 1.79 -21.17 -1.31
N ILE A 360 1.90 -20.39 -0.23
CA ILE A 360 1.45 -20.80 1.11
C ILE A 360 -0.05 -21.09 1.09
N LEU A 361 -0.87 -20.17 0.60
CA LEU A 361 -2.31 -20.37 0.54
C LEU A 361 -2.68 -21.60 -0.31
N MET A 362 -2.08 -21.78 -1.48
CA MET A 362 -2.32 -22.95 -2.34
C MET A 362 -1.91 -24.25 -1.66
N THR A 363 -0.80 -24.26 -0.91
CA THR A 363 -0.37 -25.45 -0.18
C THR A 363 -1.41 -25.89 0.85
N TYR A 364 -2.07 -24.93 1.50
CA TYR A 364 -3.15 -25.24 2.43
C TYR A 364 -4.42 -25.69 1.72
N VAL A 365 -4.77 -25.06 0.59
CA VAL A 365 -5.98 -25.40 -0.18
C VAL A 365 -5.90 -26.78 -0.83
N VAL A 366 -4.74 -27.15 -1.41
CA VAL A 366 -4.57 -28.38 -2.21
C VAL A 366 -4.30 -29.62 -1.35
N LYS A 367 -3.88 -29.44 -0.09
CA LYS A 367 -3.65 -30.55 0.86
C LYS A 367 -4.89 -30.92 1.70
N LEU A 368 -6.01 -30.23 1.48
CA LEU A 368 -7.32 -30.54 2.02
C LEU A 368 -8.15 -31.20 0.92
#